data_AF-A0AA39NEB2-F1
#
_entry.id   AF-A0AA39NEB2-F1
#
_cell.length_a   1.000
_cell.length_b   1.000
_cell.length_c   1.000
_cell.angle_alpha   90.00
_cell.angle_beta   90.00
_cell.angle_gamma   90.00
#
_symmetry.space_group_name_H-M   'P 1'
#
loop_
_entity.id
_entity.type
_entity.pdbx_description
1 polymer ?
#
loop_
_entity_poly.entity_id
_entity_poly.type
_entity_poly.pdbx_seq_one_letter_code
_entity_poly.pdbx_strand_id
1 'polypeptide(L)'
;LQVYSYLRRLGYVVTRTVPPTPEYPAATPFVPLEQPRSSIFKRIRSTFASWILKLFTSPFNWWKPLCLTRWLYHDKNYRHIFRSLRFMPARHQIPLRQTKEEGSPYKPFYNLYKPPTPFKKTSPSLPDFRSFTRTTPMPSLQELTDLFDISPEVPIPLPKRPPPPRPAPPPLSWWRAFLPFQRSDPGPPARRPNPFVALRAGKKTVVIAAVDSGNISFFRFMQGAFMDWPMV
;
A
#
# COMPACT_ATOMS: atom_id res chain seq x y z
N LEU A 1 15.67 0.39 -6.37
CA LEU A 1 15.90 -0.86 -7.14
C LEU A 1 15.31 -2.11 -6.47
N GLN A 2 15.26 -2.17 -5.14
CA GLN A 2 14.80 -3.36 -4.41
C GLN A 2 13.36 -3.78 -4.74
N VAL A 3 12.40 -2.84 -4.77
CA VAL A 3 10.98 -3.10 -5.14
C VAL A 3 10.85 -3.71 -6.53
N TYR A 4 11.59 -3.16 -7.51
CA TYR A 4 11.60 -3.67 -8.87
C TYR A 4 12.07 -5.13 -8.92
N SER A 5 13.18 -5.44 -8.23
CA SER A 5 13.71 -6.81 -8.19
C SER A 5 12.75 -7.79 -7.52
N TYR A 6 12.07 -7.36 -6.46
CA TYR A 6 11.11 -8.18 -5.73
C TYR A 6 9.87 -8.50 -6.59
N LEU A 7 9.28 -7.48 -7.21
CA LEU A 7 8.11 -7.66 -8.09
C LEU A 7 8.44 -8.53 -9.31
N ARG A 8 9.64 -8.39 -9.85
CA ARG A 8 10.12 -9.23 -10.96
C ARG A 8 10.32 -10.69 -10.55
N ARG A 9 10.78 -10.95 -9.32
CA ARG A 9 10.88 -12.31 -8.75
C ARG A 9 9.51 -12.97 -8.56
N LEU A 10 8.48 -12.19 -8.25
CA LEU A 10 7.09 -12.66 -8.17
C LEU A 10 6.46 -12.94 -9.55
N GLY A 11 7.19 -12.71 -10.65
CA GLY A 11 6.72 -12.95 -12.02
C GLY A 11 5.90 -11.82 -12.64
N TYR A 12 5.80 -10.66 -11.97
CA TYR A 12 5.13 -9.50 -12.56
C TYR A 12 6.01 -8.86 -13.63
N VAL A 13 5.37 -8.42 -14.72
CA VAL A 13 6.02 -7.51 -15.67
C VAL A 13 5.93 -6.11 -15.10
N VAL A 14 7.09 -5.46 -14.95
CA VAL A 14 7.21 -4.15 -14.32
C VAL A 14 7.73 -3.16 -15.35
N THR A 15 6.93 -2.16 -15.68
CA THR A 15 7.35 -1.04 -16.54
C THR A 15 7.29 0.28 -15.78
N ARG A 16 8.07 1.25 -16.20
CA ARG A 16 8.04 2.59 -15.61
C ARG A 16 6.91 3.41 -16.24
N THR A 17 6.29 4.23 -15.41
CA THR A 17 5.24 5.17 -15.81
C THR A 17 5.81 6.44 -16.41
N VAL A 18 6.93 6.93 -15.86
CA VAL A 18 7.60 8.16 -16.29
C VAL A 18 8.92 7.77 -16.97
N PRO A 19 9.27 8.39 -18.11
CA PRO A 19 10.58 8.20 -18.71
C PRO A 19 11.68 8.59 -17.71
N PRO A 20 12.87 7.96 -17.78
CA PRO A 20 13.99 8.33 -16.92
C PRO A 20 14.25 9.83 -17.04
N THR A 21 14.18 10.54 -15.91
CA THR A 21 14.60 11.94 -15.85
C THR A 21 16.10 12.05 -16.13
N PRO A 22 16.62 13.19 -16.62
CA PRO A 22 18.06 13.38 -16.82
C PRO A 22 18.88 13.22 -15.53
N GLU A 23 18.23 13.32 -14.36
CA GLU A 23 18.80 13.06 -13.03
C GLU A 23 18.92 11.57 -12.69
N TYR A 24 18.38 10.69 -13.53
CA TYR A 24 18.53 9.26 -13.32
C TYR A 24 20.02 8.92 -13.37
N PRO A 25 20.56 8.16 -12.41
CA PRO A 25 21.96 7.79 -12.44
C PRO A 25 22.18 6.86 -13.64
N ALA A 26 22.54 7.47 -14.77
CA ALA A 26 23.25 6.76 -15.82
C ALA A 26 24.55 6.28 -15.19
N ALA A 27 24.98 5.07 -15.55
CA ALA A 27 26.32 4.65 -15.21
C ALA A 27 27.25 5.76 -15.68
N THR A 28 27.93 6.42 -14.73
CA THR A 28 28.92 7.43 -15.06
C THR A 28 29.89 6.76 -16.02
N PRO A 29 30.26 7.40 -17.15
CA PRO A 29 31.24 6.83 -18.06
C PRO A 29 32.43 6.36 -17.23
N PHE A 30 32.88 5.13 -17.49
CA PHE A 30 33.92 4.48 -16.70
C PHE A 30 35.17 5.37 -16.72
N VAL A 31 35.39 6.10 -15.64
CA VAL A 31 36.62 6.85 -15.41
C VAL A 31 37.55 5.89 -14.66
N PRO A 32 38.71 5.54 -15.23
CA PRO A 32 39.72 4.77 -14.52
C PRO A 32 40.03 5.46 -13.19
N LEU A 33 39.92 4.71 -12.09
CA LEU A 33 40.17 5.20 -10.74
C LEU A 33 41.64 5.60 -10.57
N GLU A 34 41.94 6.88 -10.78
CA GLU A 34 43.08 7.55 -10.14
C GLU A 34 42.76 7.59 -8.64
N GLN A 35 43.43 6.72 -7.87
CA GLN A 35 43.25 6.62 -6.43
C GLN A 35 43.71 7.93 -5.76
N PRO A 36 42.82 8.69 -5.09
CA PRO A 36 43.25 9.86 -4.34
C PRO A 36 44.08 9.40 -3.14
N ARG A 37 45.37 9.78 -3.15
CA ARG A 37 46.27 9.63 -2.00
C ARG A 37 45.64 10.32 -0.79
N SER A 38 45.10 9.53 0.12
CA SER A 38 44.49 10.02 1.35
C SER A 38 45.57 10.68 2.20
N SER A 39 45.54 12.01 2.25
CA SER A 39 46.37 12.80 3.16
C SER A 39 45.99 12.49 4.61
N ILE A 40 46.99 12.05 5.37
CA ILE A 40 46.96 11.66 6.79
C ILE A 40 46.28 12.73 7.67
N PHE A 41 46.30 14.00 7.23
CA PHE A 41 45.68 15.13 7.92
C PHE A 41 44.16 15.04 8.07
N LYS A 42 43.43 14.28 7.25
CA LYS A 42 41.98 14.06 7.45
C LYS A 42 41.67 13.20 8.68
N ARG A 43 42.61 12.35 9.12
CA ARG A 43 42.45 11.46 10.28
C ARG A 43 42.59 12.21 11.61
N ILE A 44 43.30 13.34 11.61
CA ILE A 44 43.54 14.19 12.79
C ILE A 44 42.36 15.16 13.02
N ARG A 45 41.62 15.54 11.97
CA ARG A 45 40.44 16.42 12.12
C ARG A 45 39.21 15.70 12.67
N SER A 46 39.07 14.39 12.44
CA SER A 46 37.93 13.60 12.95
C SER A 46 38.01 13.31 14.44
N THR A 47 39.21 13.30 15.04
CA THR A 47 39.37 13.08 16.48
C THR A 47 38.96 14.33 17.28
N PHE A 48 39.33 15.53 16.81
CA PHE A 48 39.04 16.78 17.51
C PHE A 48 37.55 17.17 17.50
N ALA A 49 36.84 16.94 16.39
CA ALA A 49 35.40 17.26 16.29
C ALA A 49 34.53 16.37 17.19
N SER A 50 34.94 15.12 17.44
CA SER A 50 34.20 14.18 18.29
C SER A 50 34.25 14.53 19.78
N TRP A 51 35.27 15.29 20.22
CA TRP A 51 35.41 15.71 21.61
C TRP A 51 34.54 16.94 21.92
N ILE A 52 34.49 17.91 20.99
CA ILE A 52 33.65 19.11 21.12
C ILE A 52 32.15 18.79 21.11
N LEU A 53 31.72 17.80 20.32
CA LEU A 53 30.31 17.36 20.31
C LEU A 53 29.89 16.62 21.60
N LYS A 54 30.83 16.01 22.33
CA LYS A 54 30.54 15.35 23.62
C LYS A 54 30.30 16.33 24.78
N LEU A 55 30.78 17.57 24.68
CA LEU A 55 30.53 18.61 25.70
C LEU A 55 29.13 19.22 25.59
N PHE A 56 28.49 19.16 24.42
CA PHE A 56 27.15 19.70 24.19
C PHE A 56 26.03 18.65 24.25
N THR A 57 26.35 17.36 24.29
CA THR A 57 25.37 16.28 24.46
C THR A 57 25.34 15.80 25.91
N SER A 58 24.89 16.67 26.82
CA SER A 58 24.39 16.21 28.12
C SER A 58 23.16 15.32 27.86
N PRO A 59 23.04 14.13 28.46
CA PRO A 59 21.94 13.23 28.18
C PRO A 59 20.65 13.84 28.74
N PHE A 60 19.86 14.46 27.86
CA PHE A 60 18.44 14.66 28.09
C PHE A 60 17.83 13.27 28.24
N ASN A 61 17.68 12.83 29.49
CA ASN A 61 17.20 11.51 29.86
C ASN A 61 15.71 11.39 29.49
N TRP A 62 15.44 11.04 28.23
CA TRP A 62 14.09 10.81 27.70
C TRP A 62 13.32 9.72 28.47
N TRP A 63 14.02 8.89 29.25
CA TRP A 63 13.46 7.78 30.03
C TRP A 63 13.13 8.11 31.49
N LYS A 64 13.35 9.35 31.96
CA LYS A 64 12.86 9.81 33.28
C LYS A 64 12.02 11.08 33.12
N PRO A 65 10.74 10.97 32.67
CA PRO A 65 9.88 12.14 32.48
C PRO A 65 9.45 12.81 33.80
N LEU A 66 9.71 12.18 34.95
CA LEU A 66 9.32 12.69 36.27
C LEU A 66 10.50 12.58 37.24
N CYS A 67 11.16 13.71 37.52
CA CYS A 67 12.02 13.85 38.67
C CYS A 67 11.16 13.91 39.93
N LEU A 68 10.71 12.75 40.45
CA LEU A 68 10.11 12.66 41.78
C LEU A 68 11.23 12.84 42.82
N THR A 69 11.53 14.08 43.18
CA THR A 69 12.30 14.36 44.41
C THR A 69 11.53 13.79 45.59
N ARG A 70 12.22 12.99 46.40
CA ARG A 70 11.68 12.09 47.43
C ARG A 70 11.00 12.82 48.61
N TRP A 71 10.95 14.15 48.59
CA TRP A 71 10.58 14.97 49.75
C TRP A 71 9.23 15.70 49.62
N LEU A 72 8.66 15.81 48.41
CA LEU A 72 7.37 16.48 48.18
C LEU A 72 6.34 15.48 47.64
N TYR A 73 5.96 14.51 48.46
CA TYR A 73 4.93 13.52 48.13
C TYR A 73 3.50 14.01 48.36
N HIS A 74 3.30 15.12 49.09
CA HIS A 74 1.96 15.55 49.52
C HIS A 74 1.25 16.56 48.60
N ASP A 75 1.90 17.11 47.58
CA ASP A 75 1.27 18.08 46.66
C ASP A 75 0.96 17.51 45.27
N LYS A 76 0.84 16.18 45.17
CA LYS A 76 0.69 15.50 43.88
C LYS A 76 -0.77 15.24 43.56
N ASN A 77 -1.44 16.29 43.10
CA ASN A 77 -2.74 16.18 42.47
C ASN A 77 -2.64 15.23 41.25
N TYR A 78 -3.38 14.11 41.29
CA TYR A 78 -3.39 13.06 40.26
C TYR A 78 -3.54 13.63 38.84
N ARG A 79 -4.26 14.76 38.70
CA ARG A 79 -4.43 15.48 37.44
C ARG A 79 -3.11 15.89 36.78
N HIS A 80 -2.08 16.28 37.55
CA HIS A 80 -0.76 16.64 37.03
C HIS A 80 0.07 15.40 36.62
N ILE A 81 -0.07 14.30 37.34
CA ILE A 81 0.57 13.02 37.00
C ILE A 81 0.00 12.47 35.69
N PHE A 82 -1.33 12.42 35.54
CA PHE A 82 -1.94 11.98 34.29
C PHE A 82 -1.65 12.94 33.12
N ARG A 83 -1.48 14.24 33.38
CA ARG A 83 -1.09 15.22 32.34
C ARG A 83 0.35 15.02 31.86
N SER A 84 1.27 14.66 32.76
CA SER A 84 2.69 14.42 32.42
C SER A 84 2.93 13.03 31.82
N LEU A 85 2.12 12.02 32.18
CA LEU A 85 2.14 10.68 31.58
C LEU A 85 1.44 10.61 30.21
N ARG A 86 0.80 11.70 29.76
CA ARG A 86 0.10 11.73 28.47
C ARG A 86 1.12 11.88 27.34
N PHE A 87 1.73 10.77 26.94
CA PHE A 87 2.67 10.69 25.81
C PHE A 87 2.08 11.14 24.48
N MET A 88 0.75 11.11 24.35
CA MET A 88 0.04 11.57 23.16
C MET A 88 -0.46 13.02 23.35
N PRO A 89 0.15 14.02 22.70
CA PRO A 89 -0.37 15.38 22.73
C PRO A 89 -1.75 15.38 22.06
N ALA A 90 -2.80 15.64 22.84
CA ALA A 90 -4.14 15.84 22.30
C ALA A 90 -4.22 17.21 21.59
N ARG A 91 -3.54 17.34 20.45
CA ARG A 91 -3.64 18.48 19.55
C ARG A 91 -4.88 18.33 18.66
N HIS A 92 -6.07 18.54 19.23
CA HIS A 92 -7.31 18.72 18.45
C HIS A 92 -7.53 20.20 18.13
N GLN A 93 -6.47 20.93 17.76
CA GLN A 93 -6.51 22.32 17.30
C GLN A 93 -5.86 22.45 15.91
N ILE A 94 -5.90 21.37 15.13
CA ILE A 94 -5.50 21.42 13.72
C ILE A 94 -6.77 21.80 12.95
N PRO A 95 -6.83 22.97 12.28
CA PRO A 95 -7.97 23.29 11.43
C PRO A 95 -8.13 22.17 10.40
N LEU A 96 -9.35 21.65 10.23
CA LEU A 96 -9.68 20.50 9.38
C LEU A 96 -9.50 20.75 7.87
N ARG A 97 -8.77 21.78 7.46
CA ARG A 97 -8.55 22.13 6.06
C ARG A 97 -7.15 22.73 5.89
N GLN A 98 -6.26 21.97 5.27
CA GLN A 98 -5.14 22.53 4.53
C GLN A 98 -5.54 22.57 3.06
N THR A 99 -5.32 23.73 2.47
CA THR A 99 -5.55 24.08 1.08
C THR A 99 -4.91 23.04 0.16
N LYS A 100 -5.63 22.69 -0.91
CA LYS A 100 -5.18 21.79 -1.98
C LYS A 100 -3.88 22.32 -2.59
N GLU A 101 -2.72 21.86 -2.10
CA GLU A 101 -1.46 22.08 -2.80
C GLU A 101 -1.52 21.34 -4.15
N GLU A 102 -1.15 22.05 -5.21
CA GLU A 102 -1.22 21.58 -6.58
C GLU A 102 -0.16 20.50 -6.86
N GLY A 103 -0.43 19.28 -6.39
CA GLY A 103 0.35 18.10 -6.74
C GLY A 103 0.67 17.24 -5.53
N SER A 104 -0.03 16.12 -5.38
CA SER A 104 0.34 15.13 -4.39
C SER A 104 1.74 14.58 -4.71
N PRO A 105 2.61 14.33 -3.71
CA PRO A 105 3.94 13.77 -3.93
C PRO A 105 3.89 12.31 -4.41
N TYR A 106 2.70 11.74 -4.57
CA TYR A 106 2.46 10.35 -4.93
C TYR A 106 2.15 10.25 -6.40
N LYS A 107 3.22 10.19 -7.20
CA LYS A 107 3.10 9.88 -8.61
C LYS A 107 3.25 8.38 -8.81
N PRO A 108 2.43 7.76 -9.69
CA PRO A 108 2.56 6.33 -9.97
C PRO A 108 3.95 6.10 -10.54
N PHE A 109 4.69 5.13 -10.02
CA PHE A 109 6.10 4.91 -10.37
C PHE A 109 6.29 3.67 -11.26
N TYR A 110 5.59 2.59 -10.93
CA TYR A 110 5.59 1.36 -11.74
C TYR A 110 4.19 0.98 -12.20
N ASN A 111 4.10 0.59 -13.46
CA ASN A 111 2.99 -0.14 -14.03
C ASN A 111 3.28 -1.64 -13.89
N LEU A 112 2.36 -2.36 -13.24
CA LEU A 112 2.46 -3.79 -13.00
C LEU A 112 1.44 -4.54 -13.84
N TYR A 113 1.90 -5.60 -14.48
CA TYR A 113 1.06 -6.52 -15.25
C TYR A 113 1.14 -7.92 -14.65
N LYS A 114 -0.01 -8.56 -14.52
CA LYS A 114 -0.08 -9.94 -14.02
C LYS A 114 0.63 -10.91 -14.99
N PRO A 115 1.27 -11.98 -14.46
CA PRO A 115 2.03 -12.92 -15.27
C PRO A 115 1.32 -13.54 -16.48
N PRO A 116 0.01 -13.90 -16.44
CA PRO A 116 -0.64 -14.54 -17.58
C PRO A 116 -1.09 -13.57 -18.68
N THR A 117 -0.90 -12.26 -18.50
CA THR A 117 -1.38 -11.28 -19.49
C THR A 117 -0.41 -11.20 -20.69
N PRO A 118 -0.89 -11.36 -21.94
CA PRO A 118 -0.04 -11.25 -23.12
C PRO A 118 0.46 -9.79 -23.24
N PHE A 119 1.73 -9.58 -22.89
CA PHE A 119 2.35 -8.26 -22.84
C PHE A 119 3.12 -7.96 -24.13
N LYS A 120 2.63 -7.00 -24.92
CA LYS A 120 3.36 -6.47 -26.09
C LYS A 120 4.22 -5.28 -25.67
N LYS A 121 5.54 -5.36 -25.86
CA LYS A 121 6.49 -4.28 -25.52
C LYS A 121 6.22 -2.98 -26.29
N THR A 122 5.72 -3.09 -27.53
CA THR A 122 5.45 -1.95 -28.43
C THR A 122 4.10 -1.27 -28.16
N SER A 123 3.17 -1.98 -27.54
CA SER A 123 1.81 -1.51 -27.22
C SER A 123 1.37 -2.16 -25.91
N PRO A 124 1.92 -1.70 -24.77
CA PRO A 124 1.55 -2.27 -23.48
C PRO A 124 0.05 -2.05 -23.24
N SER A 125 -0.64 -3.07 -22.74
CA SER A 125 -2.05 -2.96 -22.34
C SER A 125 -2.21 -2.01 -21.15
N LEU A 126 -3.45 -1.73 -20.76
CA LEU A 126 -3.71 -1.00 -19.51
C LEU A 126 -3.12 -1.79 -18.33
N PRO A 127 -2.37 -1.13 -17.40
CA PRO A 127 -1.75 -1.81 -16.28
C PRO A 127 -2.80 -2.30 -15.26
N ASP A 128 -2.58 -3.50 -14.71
CA ASP A 128 -3.44 -4.08 -13.68
C ASP A 128 -3.33 -3.34 -12.35
N PHE A 129 -2.09 -2.99 -11.98
CA PHE A 129 -1.81 -2.25 -10.76
C PHE A 129 -0.80 -1.14 -11.03
N ARG A 130 -1.05 0.02 -10.42
CA ARG A 130 -0.05 1.08 -10.32
C ARG A 130 0.57 1.03 -8.94
N SER A 131 1.89 0.88 -8.89
CA SER A 131 2.63 0.89 -7.64
C SER A 131 3.19 2.27 -7.38
N PHE A 132 2.97 2.72 -6.15
CA PHE A 132 3.52 3.94 -5.60
C PHE A 132 4.64 3.53 -4.65
N THR A 133 5.89 3.79 -5.04
CA THR A 133 7.07 3.46 -4.24
C THR A 133 7.49 4.66 -3.44
N ARG A 134 7.72 4.48 -2.13
CA ARG A 134 8.01 5.61 -1.25
C ARG A 134 9.27 5.42 -0.42
N THR A 135 10.00 6.52 -0.30
CA THR A 135 10.88 6.88 0.81
C THR A 135 10.20 7.85 1.79
N THR A 136 8.93 8.20 1.55
CA THR A 136 8.14 9.22 2.27
C THR A 136 7.05 8.61 3.17
N PRO A 137 6.59 9.30 4.24
CA PRO A 137 5.72 8.76 5.30
C PRO A 137 4.26 8.58 4.86
N MET A 138 3.59 7.51 5.34
CA MET A 138 2.24 7.01 5.00
C MET A 138 1.21 8.07 4.53
N PRO A 139 0.44 7.82 3.43
CA PRO A 139 -0.46 8.82 2.85
C PRO A 139 -1.57 9.30 3.74
N SER A 140 -1.80 10.61 3.64
CA SER A 140 -3.01 11.23 4.17
C SER A 140 -4.22 10.76 3.36
N LEU A 141 -5.41 10.89 3.94
CA LEU A 141 -6.66 10.50 3.29
C LEU A 141 -6.87 11.25 1.96
N GLN A 142 -6.49 12.53 1.89
CA GLN A 142 -6.62 13.35 0.69
C GLN A 142 -5.72 12.84 -0.43
N GLU A 143 -4.44 12.60 -0.12
CA GLU A 143 -3.49 12.04 -1.07
C GLU A 143 -3.95 10.68 -1.57
N LEU A 144 -4.52 9.87 -0.68
CA LEU A 144 -5.09 8.57 -1.02
C LEU A 144 -6.32 8.70 -1.94
N THR A 145 -7.15 9.71 -1.73
CA THR A 145 -8.28 10.03 -2.62
C THR A 145 -7.80 10.43 -4.01
N ASP A 146 -6.82 11.33 -4.08
CA ASP A 146 -6.20 11.73 -5.35
C ASP A 146 -5.59 10.53 -6.09
N LEU A 147 -4.98 9.59 -5.34
CA LEU A 147 -4.45 8.35 -5.91
C LEU A 147 -5.54 7.44 -6.48
N PHE A 148 -6.70 7.36 -5.83
CA PHE A 148 -7.83 6.59 -6.35
C PHE A 148 -8.42 7.23 -7.60
N ASP A 149 -8.42 8.55 -7.73
CA ASP A 149 -8.90 9.23 -8.94
C ASP A 149 -8.03 8.91 -10.16
N ILE A 150 -6.72 8.72 -9.97
CA ILE A 150 -5.77 8.35 -11.03
C ILE A 150 -5.77 6.84 -11.32
N SER A 151 -6.25 6.01 -10.39
CA SER A 151 -6.20 4.55 -10.52
C SER A 151 -7.25 3.99 -11.50
N PRO A 152 -6.91 2.97 -12.32
CA PRO A 152 -7.88 2.35 -13.21
C PRO A 152 -8.95 1.61 -12.41
N GLU A 153 -10.19 1.66 -12.90
CA GLU A 153 -11.27 0.87 -12.33
C GLU A 153 -11.12 -0.59 -12.74
N VAL A 154 -11.12 -1.48 -11.75
CA VAL A 154 -10.98 -2.92 -12.00
C VAL A 154 -12.40 -3.49 -12.06
N PRO A 155 -12.78 -4.17 -13.15
CA PRO A 155 -14.10 -4.76 -13.23
C PRO A 155 -14.25 -5.80 -12.12
N ILE A 156 -15.36 -5.71 -11.40
CA ILE A 156 -15.68 -6.65 -10.32
C ILE A 156 -15.73 -8.06 -10.93
N PRO A 157 -14.97 -9.04 -10.37
CA PRO A 157 -14.97 -10.37 -10.92
C PRO A 157 -16.39 -10.93 -10.88
N LEU A 158 -16.91 -11.27 -12.06
CA LEU A 158 -18.19 -11.93 -12.15
C LEU A 158 -18.14 -13.23 -11.34
N PRO A 159 -19.22 -13.58 -10.62
CA PRO A 159 -19.29 -14.86 -9.95
C PRO A 159 -19.00 -15.96 -10.98
N LYS A 160 -18.10 -16.89 -10.64
CA LYS A 160 -17.80 -18.04 -11.49
C LYS A 160 -19.13 -18.72 -11.80
N ARG A 161 -19.53 -18.73 -13.08
CA ARG A 161 -20.71 -19.50 -13.49
C ARG A 161 -20.49 -20.93 -13.04
N PRO A 162 -21.50 -21.57 -12.40
CA PRO A 162 -21.39 -22.99 -12.16
C PRO A 162 -21.14 -23.71 -13.49
N PRO A 163 -20.42 -24.84 -13.48
CA PRO A 163 -20.32 -25.66 -14.68
C PRO A 163 -21.74 -25.91 -15.22
N PRO A 164 -21.92 -25.96 -16.56
CA PRO A 164 -23.22 -26.26 -17.13
C PRO A 164 -23.77 -27.53 -16.47
N PRO A 165 -25.08 -27.58 -16.17
CA PRO A 165 -25.67 -28.79 -15.61
C PRO A 165 -25.30 -29.95 -16.53
N ARG A 166 -24.76 -31.04 -15.95
CA ARG A 166 -24.51 -32.26 -16.73
C ARG A 166 -25.80 -32.59 -17.48
N PRO A 167 -25.75 -32.90 -18.78
CA PRO A 167 -26.94 -33.34 -19.49
C PRO A 167 -27.56 -34.47 -18.68
N ALA A 168 -28.84 -34.32 -18.34
CA ALA A 168 -29.56 -35.34 -17.59
C ALA A 168 -29.37 -36.69 -18.30
N PRO A 169 -29.19 -37.80 -17.57
CA PRO A 169 -29.18 -39.11 -18.20
C PRO A 169 -30.44 -39.22 -19.08
N PRO A 170 -30.34 -39.80 -20.29
CA PRO A 170 -31.49 -39.93 -21.17
C PRO A 170 -32.62 -40.59 -20.40
N PRO A 171 -33.88 -40.09 -20.51
CA PRO A 171 -34.98 -40.67 -19.77
C PRO A 171 -35.20 -42.10 -20.24
N LEU A 172 -34.68 -43.06 -19.50
CA LEU A 172 -35.22 -44.41 -19.51
C LEU A 172 -36.61 -44.30 -18.89
N SER A 173 -37.66 -44.22 -19.71
CA SER A 173 -38.97 -44.86 -19.48
C SER A 173 -40.12 -44.15 -20.19
N TRP A 174 -40.61 -44.80 -21.25
CA TRP A 174 -41.83 -44.52 -22.01
C TRP A 174 -43.13 -44.49 -21.16
N TRP A 175 -43.14 -45.08 -19.96
CA TRP A 175 -44.32 -45.13 -19.08
C TRP A 175 -44.58 -43.85 -18.27
N ARG A 176 -43.65 -42.88 -18.23
CA ARG A 176 -43.86 -41.60 -17.53
C ARG A 176 -44.81 -40.64 -18.25
N ALA A 177 -45.14 -40.88 -19.51
CA ALA A 177 -46.08 -40.09 -20.29
C ALA A 177 -47.56 -40.24 -19.85
N PHE A 178 -47.88 -41.23 -19.00
CA PHE A 178 -49.24 -41.53 -18.56
C PHE A 178 -49.62 -40.97 -17.19
N LEU A 179 -48.74 -40.19 -16.54
CA LEU A 179 -49.05 -39.54 -15.26
C LEU A 179 -49.33 -38.04 -15.49
N PRO A 180 -50.57 -37.54 -15.30
CA PRO A 180 -50.94 -36.15 -15.56
C PRO A 180 -50.38 -35.15 -14.53
N PHE A 181 -49.47 -35.60 -13.66
CA PHE A 181 -48.90 -34.82 -12.57
C PHE A 181 -47.43 -34.50 -12.80
N GLN A 182 -47.08 -34.19 -14.05
CA GLN A 182 -45.74 -33.76 -14.42
C GLN A 182 -45.53 -32.33 -13.90
N ARG A 183 -45.14 -32.24 -12.63
CA ARG A 183 -44.65 -31.01 -12.02
C ARG A 183 -43.51 -30.50 -12.90
N SER A 184 -43.73 -29.37 -13.57
CA SER A 184 -42.67 -28.54 -14.11
C SER A 184 -41.68 -28.30 -12.97
N ASP A 185 -40.51 -28.92 -13.02
CA ASP A 185 -39.46 -28.65 -12.05
C ASP A 185 -39.18 -27.14 -12.10
N PRO A 186 -39.41 -26.38 -11.01
CA PRO A 186 -39.06 -24.99 -10.98
C PRO A 186 -37.56 -24.91 -11.20
N GLY A 187 -37.14 -24.22 -12.27
CA GLY A 187 -35.74 -23.99 -12.55
C GLY A 187 -35.02 -23.51 -11.28
N PRO A 188 -33.75 -23.88 -11.08
CA PRO A 188 -33.04 -23.58 -9.85
C PRO A 188 -33.18 -22.08 -9.53
N PRO A 189 -33.54 -21.72 -8.28
CA PRO A 189 -33.77 -20.33 -7.93
C PRO A 189 -32.51 -19.52 -8.24
N ALA A 190 -32.69 -18.36 -8.87
CA ALA A 190 -31.60 -17.45 -9.18
C ALA A 190 -30.84 -17.11 -7.88
N ARG A 191 -29.65 -17.71 -7.71
CA ARG A 191 -28.85 -17.49 -6.51
C ARG A 191 -28.33 -16.07 -6.51
N ARG A 192 -28.58 -15.35 -5.41
CA ARG A 192 -28.01 -14.01 -5.22
C ARG A 192 -26.48 -14.12 -5.21
N PRO A 193 -25.77 -13.37 -6.06
CA PRO A 193 -24.31 -13.35 -6.07
C PRO A 193 -23.79 -12.89 -4.69
N ASN A 194 -22.74 -13.56 -4.20
CA ASN A 194 -22.16 -13.25 -2.90
C ASN A 194 -21.49 -11.85 -2.93
N PRO A 195 -22.00 -10.85 -2.16
CA PRO A 195 -21.48 -9.50 -2.19
C PRO A 195 -20.04 -9.41 -1.64
N PHE A 196 -19.62 -10.34 -0.77
CA PHE A 196 -18.28 -10.32 -0.19
C PHE A 196 -17.17 -10.48 -1.23
N VAL A 197 -17.45 -11.14 -2.36
CA VAL A 197 -16.47 -11.26 -3.46
C VAL A 197 -16.22 -9.89 -4.09
N ALA A 198 -17.28 -9.12 -4.30
CA ALA A 198 -17.20 -7.78 -4.86
C ALA A 198 -16.61 -6.77 -3.87
N LEU A 199 -17.03 -6.84 -2.60
CA LEU A 199 -16.50 -5.99 -1.54
C LEU A 199 -15.00 -6.22 -1.29
N ARG A 200 -14.55 -7.49 -1.36
CA ARG A 200 -13.13 -7.85 -1.25
C ARG A 200 -12.30 -7.45 -2.48
N ALA A 201 -12.92 -7.39 -3.65
CA ALA A 201 -12.26 -6.91 -4.85
C ALA A 201 -12.06 -5.38 -4.79
N GLY A 202 -13.09 -4.65 -4.34
CA GLY A 202 -13.17 -3.20 -4.41
C GLY A 202 -13.40 -2.69 -5.84
N LYS A 203 -13.83 -1.44 -6.00
CA LYS A 203 -13.95 -0.80 -7.33
C LYS A 203 -12.59 -0.40 -7.88
N LYS A 204 -11.82 0.25 -7.01
CA LYS A 204 -10.48 0.76 -7.28
C LYS A 204 -9.52 0.17 -6.27
N THR A 205 -8.33 -0.21 -6.73
CA THR A 205 -7.30 -0.76 -5.86
C THR A 205 -5.98 -0.07 -6.10
N VAL A 206 -5.32 0.34 -5.02
CA VAL A 206 -4.03 1.01 -5.04
C VAL A 206 -3.08 0.20 -4.17
N VAL A 207 -1.90 -0.13 -4.72
CA VAL A 207 -0.88 -0.88 -4.00
C VAL A 207 0.32 0.04 -3.73
N ILE A 208 0.61 0.26 -2.46
CA ILE A 208 1.70 1.10 -2.00
C ILE A 208 2.82 0.20 -1.50
N ALA A 209 4.03 0.41 -2.02
CA ALA A 209 5.22 -0.27 -1.54
C ALA A 209 6.00 0.67 -0.61
N ALA A 210 6.03 0.31 0.68
CA ALA A 210 6.86 0.97 1.68
C ALA A 210 8.22 0.27 1.71
N VAL A 211 9.30 1.06 1.62
CA VAL A 211 10.67 0.55 1.68
C VAL A 211 11.37 1.25 2.83
N ASP A 212 11.76 0.48 3.85
CA ASP A 212 12.53 0.98 4.98
C ASP A 212 13.77 0.11 5.17
N SER A 213 14.95 0.72 5.03
CA SER A 213 16.24 0.15 5.43
C SER A 213 16.50 -1.31 4.99
N GLY A 214 16.01 -1.69 3.80
CA GLY A 214 16.16 -3.04 3.25
C GLY A 214 14.95 -3.97 3.44
N ASN A 215 13.92 -3.56 4.16
CA ASN A 215 12.63 -4.25 4.23
C ASN A 215 11.61 -3.61 3.27
N ILE A 216 10.83 -4.46 2.60
CA ILE A 216 9.76 -4.02 1.68
C ILE A 216 8.42 -4.57 2.18
N SER A 217 7.48 -3.67 2.43
CA SER A 217 6.10 -4.00 2.81
C SER A 217 5.13 -3.45 1.76
N PHE A 218 4.15 -4.27 1.37
CA PHE A 218 3.11 -3.86 0.43
C PHE A 218 1.79 -3.67 1.16
N PHE A 219 1.18 -2.51 0.96
CA PHE A 219 -0.14 -2.17 1.51
C PHE A 219 -1.12 -2.03 0.35
N ARG A 220 -2.21 -2.80 0.40
CA ARG A 220 -3.29 -2.71 -0.58
C ARG A 220 -4.43 -1.91 0.03
N PHE A 221 -4.72 -0.77 -0.59
CA PHE A 221 -5.89 0.04 -0.30
C PHE A 221 -6.94 -0.19 -1.37
N MET A 222 -8.20 -0.21 -0.96
CA MET A 222 -9.32 -0.45 -1.88
C MET A 222 -10.45 0.52 -1.61
N GLN A 223 -11.07 1.00 -2.67
CA GLN A 223 -12.32 1.74 -2.59
C GLN A 223 -13.47 0.74 -2.49
N GLY A 224 -14.18 0.74 -1.37
CA GLY A 224 -15.32 -0.14 -1.14
C GLY A 224 -16.48 0.14 -2.10
N ALA A 225 -17.20 -0.92 -2.49
CA ALA A 225 -18.36 -0.84 -3.39
C ALA A 225 -19.69 -0.98 -2.65
N PHE A 226 -19.77 -0.55 -1.39
CA PHE A 226 -20.93 -0.80 -0.52
C PHE A 226 -22.26 -0.23 -1.07
N MET A 227 -22.20 0.81 -1.90
CA MET A 227 -23.38 1.43 -2.50
C MET A 227 -23.95 0.64 -3.69
N ASP A 228 -23.14 -0.19 -4.34
CA ASP A 228 -23.56 -0.92 -5.55
C ASP A 228 -24.24 -2.26 -5.22
N TRP A 229 -24.07 -2.74 -3.98
CA TRP A 229 -24.51 -4.06 -3.57
C TRP A 229 -25.64 -3.93 -2.55
N PRO A 230 -26.79 -4.62 -2.76
CA PRO A 230 -27.86 -4.64 -1.79
C PRO A 230 -27.38 -5.39 -0.54
N MET A 231 -27.02 -4.63 0.50
CA MET A 231 -26.76 -5.16 1.84
C MET A 231 -28.11 -5.32 2.55
N VAL A 232 -28.76 -6.46 2.32
CA VAL A 232 -30.02 -6.86 2.96
C VAL A 232 -29.81 -8.18 3.69
#